data_AF-A0A844H1A4-F1
#
_entry.id   AF-A0A844H1A4-F1
#
_cell.length_a   1.000
_cell.length_b   1.000
_cell.length_c   1.000
_cell.angle_alpha   90.00
_cell.angle_beta   90.00
_cell.angle_gamma   90.00
#
_symmetry.space_group_name_H-M   'P 1'
#
loop_
_entity.id
_entity.type
_entity.pdbx_description
1 polymer ?
#
loop_
_entity_poly.entity_id
_entity_poly.type
_entity_poly.pdbx_seq_one_letter_code
_entity_poly.pdbx_strand_id
1 'polypeptide(L)'
;MKVLIGFSRCPITVTLLRQRGIEAWTCDLRPADHQWHIQGDIWGVTAQSWDWGIFHPMCTYLTCSAAWAFSDPDFVRYPGVGYHQSVKPGTLTGAERRAARERALDDVRRILDLPYPKAVENPAVSFINKAIRPPDQVIQPYEFGDDASKATGLWLDRLPLLVKDPSARIGGRVVDGKERWSNQTDSGQNRFSPSADRWLERSVTYPGIARAFAQWGDYAAAQEIAA
;
A
#
# COMPACT_ATOMS: atom_id res chain seq x y z
N MET A 1 -10.82 11.86 18.05
CA MET A 1 -10.15 10.84 17.24
C MET A 1 -9.40 11.43 16.06
N LYS A 2 -8.09 11.25 16.05
CA LYS A 2 -7.10 11.74 15.10
C LYS A 2 -6.34 10.56 14.48
N VAL A 3 -6.21 10.57 13.16
CA VAL A 3 -5.59 9.47 12.39
C VAL A 3 -4.47 9.96 11.49
N LEU A 4 -3.37 9.21 11.48
CA LEU A 4 -2.26 9.41 10.56
C LEU A 4 -2.35 8.48 9.35
N ILE A 5 -2.29 9.05 8.15
CA ILE A 5 -2.14 8.33 6.89
C ILE A 5 -0.70 8.54 6.42
N GLY A 6 0.20 7.64 6.83
CA GLY A 6 1.63 7.76 6.60
C GLY A 6 2.10 7.24 5.24
N PHE A 7 3.20 7.78 4.75
CA PHE A 7 3.75 7.51 3.40
C PHE A 7 2.75 7.85 2.29
N SER A 8 1.96 8.89 2.50
CA SER A 8 0.90 9.26 1.59
C SER A 8 0.71 10.77 1.54
N ARG A 9 0.37 11.22 0.34
CA ARG A 9 -0.12 12.57 0.02
C ARG A 9 -1.47 12.52 -0.68
N CYS A 10 -2.11 11.36 -0.70
CA CYS A 10 -3.31 11.11 -1.47
C CYS A 10 -4.52 11.82 -0.82
N PRO A 11 -5.24 12.70 -1.54
CA PRO A 11 -6.36 13.44 -0.98
C PRO A 11 -7.59 12.55 -0.70
N ILE A 12 -7.69 11.38 -1.34
CA ILE A 12 -8.90 10.56 -1.30
C ILE A 12 -9.20 10.06 0.12
N THR A 13 -8.24 9.37 0.74
CA THR A 13 -8.43 8.79 2.07
C THR A 13 -8.67 9.86 3.13
N VAL A 14 -7.87 10.93 3.13
CA VAL A 14 -8.03 12.01 4.10
C VAL A 14 -9.36 12.75 3.96
N THR A 15 -9.82 12.98 2.73
CA THR A 15 -11.11 13.64 2.48
C THR A 15 -12.28 12.79 2.95
N LEU A 16 -12.27 11.48 2.62
CA LEU A 16 -13.36 10.58 2.98
C LEU A 16 -13.44 10.32 4.49
N LEU A 17 -12.30 10.20 5.17
CA LEU A 17 -12.28 10.09 6.63
C LEU A 17 -12.80 11.38 7.30
N ARG A 18 -12.40 12.56 6.79
CA ARG A 18 -12.91 13.84 7.29
C ARG A 18 -14.41 14.04 7.07
N GLN A 19 -14.95 13.57 5.95
CA GLN A 19 -16.40 13.55 5.72
C GLN A 19 -17.17 12.69 6.74
N ARG A 20 -16.49 11.73 7.39
CA ARG A 20 -17.01 10.94 8.51
C ARG A 20 -16.74 11.56 9.89
N GLY A 21 -16.23 12.79 9.94
CA GLY A 21 -15.91 13.49 11.19
C GLY A 21 -14.59 13.07 11.84
N ILE A 22 -13.76 12.30 11.15
CA ILE A 22 -12.46 11.83 11.68
C ILE A 22 -11.38 12.87 11.36
N GLU A 23 -10.57 13.27 12.35
CA GLU A 23 -9.48 14.21 12.13
C GLU A 23 -8.28 13.53 11.46
N ALA A 24 -8.31 13.43 10.13
CA ALA A 24 -7.29 12.75 9.34
C ALA A 24 -6.19 13.69 8.84
N TRP A 25 -4.96 13.19 8.85
CA TRP A 25 -3.78 13.88 8.32
C TRP A 25 -2.95 12.92 7.45
N THR A 26 -2.48 13.38 6.31
CA THR A 26 -1.50 12.63 5.51
C THR A 26 -0.08 13.08 5.86
N CYS A 27 0.91 12.21 5.69
CA CYS A 27 2.32 12.56 5.87
C CYS A 27 3.20 11.87 4.82
N ASP A 28 4.03 12.67 4.15
CA ASP A 28 4.98 12.23 3.12
C ASP A 28 6.14 13.22 3.03
N LEU A 29 7.25 12.81 2.43
CA LEU A 29 8.37 13.70 2.14
C LEU A 29 8.01 14.73 1.05
N ARG A 30 7.08 14.36 0.16
CA ARG A 30 6.61 15.19 -0.94
C ARG A 30 5.41 16.05 -0.52
N PRO A 31 5.27 17.26 -1.08
CA PRO A 31 4.10 18.09 -0.83
C PRO A 31 2.81 17.43 -1.33
N ALA A 32 1.69 17.79 -0.72
CA ALA A 32 0.34 17.39 -1.12
C ALA A 32 -0.44 18.59 -1.70
N ASP A 33 -1.42 18.28 -2.55
CA ASP A 33 -2.31 19.27 -3.15
C ASP A 33 -3.55 19.56 -2.27
N HIS A 34 -3.42 19.37 -0.94
CA HIS A 34 -4.49 19.56 0.04
C HIS A 34 -3.95 20.04 1.39
N GLN A 35 -4.79 20.70 2.20
CA GLN A 35 -4.37 21.37 3.44
C GLN A 35 -4.06 20.43 4.63
N TRP A 36 -4.63 19.23 4.65
CA TRP A 36 -4.49 18.28 5.78
C TRP A 36 -3.24 17.39 5.66
N HIS A 37 -2.09 18.00 5.43
CA HIS A 37 -0.85 17.31 5.13
C HIS A 37 0.30 17.81 6.00
N ILE A 38 1.12 16.87 6.48
CA ILE A 38 2.37 17.13 7.17
C ILE A 38 3.50 16.71 6.24
N GLN A 39 4.14 17.68 5.59
CA GLN A 39 5.30 17.40 4.75
C GLN A 39 6.53 17.21 5.63
N GLY A 40 7.14 16.02 5.60
CA GLY A 40 8.32 15.73 6.41
C GLY A 40 8.62 14.23 6.54
N ASP A 41 9.64 13.93 7.35
CA ASP A 41 9.95 12.55 7.69
C ASP A 41 8.85 11.97 8.59
N ILE A 42 8.21 10.90 8.12
CA ILE A 42 7.13 10.19 8.80
C ILE A 42 7.51 9.80 10.23
N TRP A 43 8.79 9.51 10.48
CA TRP A 43 9.25 9.03 11.76
C TRP A 43 9.19 10.08 12.88
N GLY A 44 9.38 11.36 12.54
CA GLY A 44 9.16 12.46 13.48
C GLY A 44 7.67 12.70 13.75
N VAL A 45 6.81 12.37 12.79
CA VAL A 45 5.36 12.56 12.87
C VAL A 45 4.69 11.43 13.64
N THR A 46 5.12 10.18 13.46
CA THR A 46 4.61 9.02 14.20
C THR A 46 4.88 9.07 15.70
N ALA A 47 5.84 9.88 16.14
CA ALA A 47 6.15 10.09 17.56
C ALA A 47 5.14 11.02 18.27
N GLN A 48 4.26 11.68 17.52
CA GLN A 48 3.19 12.51 18.07
C GLN A 48 2.01 11.65 18.53
N SER A 49 1.04 12.27 19.22
CA SER A 49 -0.19 11.58 19.64
C SER A 49 -1.13 11.35 18.46
N TRP A 50 -1.41 10.07 18.20
CA TRP A 50 -2.39 9.57 17.22
C TRP A 50 -3.23 8.49 17.87
N ASP A 51 -4.53 8.47 17.56
CA ASP A 51 -5.43 7.46 18.11
C ASP A 51 -5.34 6.17 17.30
N TRP A 52 -5.04 6.26 16.00
CA TRP A 52 -4.70 5.14 15.13
C TRP A 52 -4.00 5.60 13.84
N GLY A 53 -3.56 4.66 12.99
CA GLY A 53 -2.93 5.01 11.70
C GLY A 53 -3.10 3.99 10.57
N ILE A 54 -2.91 4.48 9.34
CA ILE A 54 -2.82 3.70 8.10
C ILE A 54 -1.49 4.05 7.44
N PHE A 55 -0.68 3.06 7.08
CA PHE A 55 0.65 3.30 6.54
C PHE A 55 0.84 2.58 5.21
N HIS A 56 1.40 3.31 4.24
CA HIS A 56 1.64 2.82 2.88
C HIS A 56 3.15 2.75 2.57
N PRO A 57 3.96 1.97 3.33
CA PRO A 57 5.40 1.97 3.17
C PRO A 57 5.82 1.58 1.74
N MET A 58 6.98 2.08 1.32
CA MET A 58 7.47 1.91 -0.05
C MET A 58 7.60 0.44 -0.45
N CYS A 59 6.86 0.02 -1.48
CA CYS A 59 6.83 -1.38 -1.94
C CYS A 59 7.89 -1.73 -3.01
N THR A 60 8.69 -0.76 -3.46
CA THR A 60 9.66 -0.90 -4.57
C THR A 60 10.62 -2.08 -4.40
N TYR A 61 11.09 -2.30 -3.17
CA TYR A 61 12.03 -3.39 -2.82
C TYR A 61 11.36 -4.57 -2.12
N LEU A 62 10.03 -4.51 -1.92
CA LEU A 62 9.22 -5.58 -1.34
C LEU A 62 8.50 -6.40 -2.43
N THR A 63 8.53 -5.94 -3.68
CA THR A 63 7.83 -6.58 -4.80
C THR A 63 8.48 -7.89 -5.25
N CYS A 64 7.65 -8.87 -5.63
CA CYS A 64 8.08 -10.13 -6.23
C CYS A 64 8.25 -10.05 -7.77
N SER A 65 7.70 -9.03 -8.44
CA SER A 65 7.73 -8.94 -9.91
C SER A 65 9.11 -8.59 -10.48
N ALA A 66 10.01 -8.06 -9.65
CA ALA A 66 11.40 -7.75 -10.00
C ALA A 66 12.39 -8.67 -9.24
N ALA A 67 11.99 -9.92 -8.96
CA ALA A 67 12.78 -10.87 -8.18
C ALA A 67 14.21 -11.09 -8.75
N TRP A 68 14.36 -11.07 -10.08
CA TRP A 68 15.65 -11.23 -10.75
C TRP A 68 16.71 -10.22 -10.31
N ALA A 69 16.29 -8.99 -9.98
CA ALA A 69 17.21 -7.90 -9.65
C ALA A 69 17.84 -8.09 -8.26
N PHE A 70 17.39 -9.07 -7.46
CA PHE A 70 18.00 -9.41 -6.19
C PHE A 70 19.16 -10.39 -6.33
N SER A 71 19.37 -11.01 -7.49
CA SER A 71 20.53 -11.84 -7.77
C SER A 71 21.75 -10.99 -8.10
N ASP A 72 22.93 -11.51 -7.78
CA ASP A 72 24.19 -10.88 -8.21
C ASP A 72 24.36 -11.02 -9.73
N PRO A 73 25.05 -10.06 -10.39
CA PRO A 73 25.20 -10.10 -11.84
C PRO A 73 26.06 -11.29 -12.27
N ASP A 74 25.63 -11.96 -13.33
CA ASP A 74 26.35 -13.06 -13.97
C ASP A 74 26.86 -12.61 -15.33
N PHE A 75 28.09 -12.07 -15.37
CA PHE A 75 28.72 -11.59 -16.60
C PHE A 75 29.25 -12.71 -17.49
N VAL A 76 29.35 -13.94 -16.98
CA VAL A 76 29.70 -15.10 -17.80
C VAL A 76 28.51 -15.50 -18.66
N ARG A 77 27.33 -15.62 -18.03
CA ARG A 77 26.08 -15.96 -18.73
C ARG A 77 25.50 -14.79 -19.51
N TYR A 78 25.66 -13.58 -19.02
CA TYR A 78 25.16 -12.36 -19.64
C TYR A 78 26.28 -11.32 -19.82
N PRO A 79 27.18 -11.52 -20.80
CA PRO A 79 28.27 -10.57 -21.06
C PRO A 79 27.78 -9.13 -21.23
N GLY A 80 28.50 -8.19 -20.64
CA GLY A 80 28.21 -6.74 -20.68
C GLY A 80 27.14 -6.27 -19.69
N VAL A 81 26.00 -6.97 -19.59
CA VAL A 81 24.85 -6.49 -18.79
C VAL A 81 24.67 -7.22 -17.45
N GLY A 82 25.25 -8.41 -17.26
CA GLY A 82 25.16 -9.20 -16.02
C GLY A 82 23.79 -9.83 -15.73
N TYR A 83 22.79 -9.54 -16.56
CA TYR A 83 21.40 -10.00 -16.41
C TYR A 83 20.78 -10.33 -17.77
N HIS A 84 19.67 -11.08 -17.76
CA HIS A 84 18.90 -11.40 -18.97
C HIS A 84 18.21 -10.19 -19.62
N GLN A 85 18.32 -9.00 -19.04
CA GLN A 85 17.75 -7.75 -19.51
C GLN A 85 18.63 -6.57 -19.16
N SER A 86 18.53 -5.49 -19.93
CA SER A 86 19.23 -4.23 -19.65
C SER A 86 18.74 -3.61 -18.35
N VAL A 87 19.67 -3.09 -17.55
CA VAL A 87 19.39 -2.42 -16.28
C VAL A 87 19.39 -0.91 -16.51
N LYS A 88 18.31 -0.24 -16.12
CA LYS A 88 18.23 1.22 -16.23
C LYS A 88 19.19 1.88 -15.24
N PRO A 89 19.87 2.97 -15.61
CA PRO A 89 20.71 3.73 -14.69
C PRO A 89 19.98 4.05 -13.37
N GLY A 90 20.67 3.88 -12.24
CA GLY A 90 20.12 4.08 -10.90
C GLY A 90 19.25 2.94 -10.34
N THR A 91 19.01 1.87 -11.12
CA THR A 91 18.31 0.69 -10.59
C THR A 91 19.26 -0.12 -9.70
N LEU A 92 18.93 -0.22 -8.41
CA LEU A 92 19.67 -1.10 -7.50
C LEU A 92 19.49 -2.57 -7.91
N THR A 93 20.59 -3.31 -7.94
CA THR A 93 20.65 -4.76 -8.20
C THR A 93 21.56 -5.46 -7.19
N GLY A 94 21.56 -6.80 -7.16
CA GLY A 94 22.44 -7.61 -6.32
C GLY A 94 22.41 -7.23 -4.83
N ALA A 95 23.60 -7.12 -4.23
CA ALA A 95 23.78 -6.81 -2.82
C ALA A 95 23.10 -5.49 -2.38
N GLU A 96 23.20 -4.43 -3.18
CA GLU A 96 22.60 -3.13 -2.86
C GLU A 96 21.07 -3.20 -2.82
N ARG A 97 20.47 -3.95 -3.76
CA ARG A 97 19.01 -4.16 -3.78
C ARG A 97 18.54 -4.99 -2.58
N ARG A 98 19.33 -6.00 -2.19
CA ARG A 98 19.05 -6.79 -0.97
C ARG A 98 19.11 -5.90 0.27
N ALA A 99 20.12 -5.05 0.40
CA ALA A 99 20.22 -4.08 1.50
C ALA A 99 19.04 -3.09 1.51
N ALA A 100 18.60 -2.62 0.33
CA ALA A 100 17.42 -1.75 0.23
C ALA A 100 16.11 -2.45 0.64
N ARG A 101 15.99 -3.75 0.37
CA ARG A 101 14.86 -4.56 0.86
C ARG A 101 14.90 -4.72 2.37
N GLU A 102 16.06 -4.98 2.98
CA GLU A 102 16.14 -5.07 4.44
C GLU A 102 15.71 -3.75 5.10
N ARG A 103 16.16 -2.60 4.59
CA ARG A 103 15.66 -1.29 5.06
C ARG A 103 14.14 -1.14 4.91
N ALA A 104 13.57 -1.56 3.79
CA ALA A 104 12.11 -1.49 3.58
C ALA A 104 11.35 -2.44 4.53
N LEU A 105 11.93 -3.59 4.91
CA LEU A 105 11.35 -4.48 5.91
C LEU A 105 11.45 -3.89 7.32
N ASP A 106 12.56 -3.21 7.63
CA ASP A 106 12.73 -2.50 8.90
C ASP A 106 11.73 -1.35 9.06
N ASP A 107 11.42 -0.62 7.99
CA ASP A 107 10.34 0.37 7.99
C ASP A 107 8.99 -0.29 8.33
N VAL A 108 8.68 -1.46 7.76
CA VAL A 108 7.45 -2.20 8.08
C VAL A 108 7.42 -2.65 9.55
N ARG A 109 8.53 -3.18 10.08
CA ARG A 109 8.65 -3.57 11.50
C ARG A 109 8.45 -2.37 12.41
N ARG A 110 9.12 -1.26 12.10
CA ARG A 110 9.01 0.00 12.86
C ARG A 110 7.59 0.55 12.87
N ILE A 111 6.85 0.42 11.77
CA ILE A 111 5.41 0.76 11.76
C ILE A 111 4.64 -0.16 12.69
N LEU A 112 4.83 -1.48 12.58
CA LEU A 112 4.11 -2.46 13.40
C LEU A 112 4.38 -2.28 14.91
N ASP A 113 5.54 -1.76 15.29
CA ASP A 113 5.92 -1.50 16.68
C ASP A 113 5.35 -0.18 17.26
N LEU A 114 4.65 0.64 16.49
CA LEU A 114 4.08 1.91 16.99
C LEU A 114 3.12 1.71 18.19
N PRO A 115 2.97 2.65 19.11
CA PRO A 115 2.23 2.40 20.35
C PRO A 115 0.69 2.43 20.20
N TYR A 116 0.16 2.73 19.01
CA TYR A 116 -1.27 2.84 18.72
C TYR A 116 -1.75 1.81 17.68
N PRO A 117 -3.08 1.53 17.60
CA PRO A 117 -3.67 0.70 16.56
C PRO A 117 -3.30 1.17 15.15
N LYS A 118 -2.99 0.26 14.24
CA LYS A 118 -2.70 0.63 12.85
C LYS A 118 -2.90 -0.49 11.84
N ALA A 119 -2.94 -0.08 10.58
CA ALA A 119 -2.84 -0.96 9.43
C ALA A 119 -1.62 -0.59 8.58
N VAL A 120 -0.84 -1.58 8.17
CA VAL A 120 0.06 -1.47 7.02
C VAL A 120 -0.69 -1.95 5.78
N GLU A 121 -0.73 -1.13 4.73
CA GLU A 121 -1.27 -1.48 3.43
C GLU A 121 -0.12 -1.64 2.42
N ASN A 122 -0.10 -2.78 1.74
CA ASN A 122 0.87 -3.08 0.68
C ASN A 122 0.28 -4.09 -0.30
N PRO A 123 0.88 -4.33 -1.48
CA PRO A 123 0.49 -5.47 -2.32
C PRO A 123 0.42 -6.78 -1.52
N ALA A 124 -0.68 -7.51 -1.70
CA ALA A 124 -0.97 -8.74 -0.94
C ALA A 124 0.11 -9.83 -1.10
N VAL A 125 0.79 -9.83 -2.24
CA VAL A 125 1.96 -10.69 -2.49
C VAL A 125 3.19 -9.81 -2.49
N SER A 126 3.95 -9.88 -1.40
CA SER A 126 5.20 -9.16 -1.23
C SER A 126 6.16 -9.96 -0.36
N PHE A 127 7.41 -9.48 -0.24
CA PHE A 127 8.41 -10.10 0.61
C PHE A 127 8.09 -9.97 2.11
N ILE A 128 7.15 -9.09 2.49
CA ILE A 128 6.62 -8.98 3.86
C ILE A 128 6.08 -10.34 4.31
N ASN A 129 5.36 -11.05 3.44
CA ASN A 129 4.73 -12.35 3.73
C ASN A 129 5.76 -13.38 4.23
N LYS A 130 6.94 -13.36 3.62
CA LYS A 130 8.03 -14.30 3.94
C LYS A 130 8.88 -13.84 5.12
N ALA A 131 9.16 -12.54 5.20
CA ALA A 131 10.16 -12.00 6.13
C ALA A 131 9.58 -11.51 7.46
N ILE A 132 8.27 -11.25 7.52
CA ILE A 132 7.57 -10.74 8.71
C ILE A 132 6.41 -11.67 9.05
N ARG A 133 5.30 -11.60 8.31
CA ARG A 133 4.13 -12.49 8.44
C ARG A 133 3.15 -12.31 7.27
N PRO A 134 2.23 -13.26 7.00
CA PRO A 134 1.12 -13.05 6.07
C PRO A 134 0.21 -11.88 6.50
N PRO A 135 -0.49 -11.22 5.55
CA PRO A 135 -1.48 -10.20 5.88
C PRO A 135 -2.66 -10.82 6.62
N ASP A 136 -3.29 -10.07 7.53
CA ASP A 136 -4.51 -10.48 8.24
C ASP A 136 -5.72 -10.48 7.31
N GLN A 137 -5.71 -9.60 6.32
CA GLN A 137 -6.77 -9.49 5.32
C GLN A 137 -6.20 -9.22 3.93
N VAL A 138 -6.76 -9.87 2.91
CA VAL A 138 -6.59 -9.46 1.52
C VAL A 138 -7.92 -8.91 1.00
N ILE A 139 -7.85 -7.71 0.42
CA ILE A 139 -8.99 -6.98 -0.12
C ILE A 139 -8.78 -6.63 -1.60
N GLN A 140 -9.88 -6.37 -2.28
CA GLN A 140 -9.92 -5.94 -3.68
C GLN A 140 -10.83 -4.72 -3.84
N PRO A 141 -10.49 -3.75 -4.71
CA PRO A 141 -11.34 -2.57 -4.90
C PRO A 141 -12.78 -2.91 -5.31
N TYR A 142 -12.94 -3.93 -6.16
CA TYR A 142 -14.26 -4.41 -6.57
C TYR A 142 -15.12 -4.98 -5.44
N GLU A 143 -14.55 -5.33 -4.29
CA GLU A 143 -15.33 -5.75 -3.11
C GLU A 143 -15.91 -4.55 -2.35
N PHE A 144 -15.49 -3.32 -2.67
CA PHE A 144 -15.87 -2.08 -1.99
C PHE A 144 -16.48 -1.03 -2.93
N GLY A 145 -16.95 -1.45 -4.11
CA GLY A 145 -17.67 -0.57 -5.04
C GLY A 145 -16.83 0.09 -6.14
N ASP A 146 -15.57 -0.28 -6.32
CA ASP A 146 -14.73 0.28 -7.39
C ASP A 146 -14.47 -0.75 -8.50
N ASP A 147 -14.66 -0.38 -9.78
CA ASP A 147 -14.36 -1.25 -10.93
C ASP A 147 -12.84 -1.40 -11.16
N ALA A 148 -12.16 -2.08 -10.24
CA ALA A 148 -10.74 -2.37 -10.34
C ALA A 148 -10.35 -3.65 -9.57
N SER A 149 -9.34 -4.34 -10.08
CA SER A 149 -8.66 -5.42 -9.36
C SER A 149 -7.24 -5.02 -9.01
N LYS A 150 -6.93 -5.06 -7.71
CA LYS A 150 -5.60 -4.83 -7.15
C LYS A 150 -5.55 -5.49 -5.77
N ALA A 151 -5.08 -6.73 -5.73
CA ALA A 151 -4.96 -7.49 -4.48
C ALA A 151 -4.10 -6.72 -3.47
N THR A 152 -4.73 -6.29 -2.40
CA THR A 152 -4.14 -5.41 -1.39
C THR A 152 -4.15 -6.15 -0.05
N GLY A 153 -2.97 -6.31 0.54
CA GLY A 153 -2.80 -6.93 1.85
C GLY A 153 -2.87 -5.88 2.95
N LEU A 154 -3.53 -6.23 4.04
CA LEU A 154 -3.60 -5.45 5.26
C LEU A 154 -2.95 -6.23 6.40
N TRP A 155 -1.91 -5.65 7.00
CA TRP A 155 -1.33 -6.14 8.26
C TRP A 155 -1.81 -5.24 9.38
N LEU A 156 -2.65 -5.78 10.24
CA LEU A 156 -3.39 -5.09 11.27
C LEU A 156 -2.72 -5.30 12.64
N ASP A 157 -2.68 -4.23 13.42
CA ASP A 157 -2.38 -4.25 14.85
C ASP A 157 -3.52 -3.54 15.59
N ARG A 158 -4.21 -4.26 16.48
CA ARG A 158 -5.35 -3.76 17.29
C ARG A 158 -6.46 -3.10 16.47
N LEU A 159 -6.62 -3.46 15.20
CA LEU A 159 -7.72 -3.04 14.33
C LEU A 159 -8.50 -4.28 13.85
N PRO A 160 -9.83 -4.22 13.76
CA PRO A 160 -10.63 -5.32 13.23
C PRO A 160 -10.45 -5.46 11.72
N LEU A 161 -10.80 -6.64 11.19
CA LEU A 161 -10.93 -6.83 9.74
C LEU A 161 -11.97 -5.87 9.16
N LEU A 162 -11.74 -5.37 7.95
CA LEU A 162 -12.76 -4.60 7.24
C LEU A 162 -13.95 -5.49 6.89
N VAL A 163 -15.14 -5.05 7.24
CA VAL A 163 -16.39 -5.70 6.84
C VAL A 163 -16.66 -5.34 5.38
N LYS A 164 -16.92 -6.37 4.58
CA LYS A 164 -17.31 -6.27 3.17
C LYS A 164 -18.83 -6.33 3.08
N ASP A 165 -19.44 -5.37 2.40
CA ASP A 165 -20.85 -5.46 1.99
C ASP A 165 -20.92 -6.20 0.65
N PRO A 166 -21.50 -7.42 0.60
CA PRO A 166 -21.59 -8.17 -0.65
C PRO A 166 -22.34 -7.42 -1.76
N SER A 167 -23.26 -6.52 -1.41
CA SER A 167 -24.02 -5.72 -2.37
C SER A 167 -23.20 -4.61 -3.03
N ALA A 168 -22.09 -4.20 -2.40
CA ALA A 168 -21.15 -3.23 -2.97
C ALA A 168 -20.23 -3.85 -4.04
N ARG A 169 -20.28 -5.18 -4.23
CA ARG A 169 -19.35 -5.86 -5.15
C ARG A 169 -19.63 -5.50 -6.62
N ILE A 170 -18.63 -4.98 -7.32
CA ILE A 170 -18.70 -4.74 -8.77
C ILE A 170 -18.25 -5.98 -9.54
N GLY A 171 -19.14 -6.53 -10.38
CA GLY A 171 -18.82 -7.61 -11.30
C GLY A 171 -17.85 -7.16 -12.41
N GLY A 172 -16.86 -8.00 -12.71
CA GLY A 172 -15.97 -7.77 -13.85
C GLY A 172 -16.57 -8.29 -15.15
N ARG A 173 -16.05 -7.83 -16.29
CA ARG A 173 -16.35 -8.47 -17.59
C ARG A 173 -15.72 -9.86 -17.62
N VAL A 174 -16.37 -10.83 -18.27
CA VAL A 174 -15.83 -12.19 -18.38
C VAL A 174 -14.98 -12.33 -19.65
N VAL A 175 -13.72 -12.74 -19.47
CA VAL A 175 -12.78 -13.06 -20.56
C VAL A 175 -12.18 -14.43 -20.24
N ASP A 176 -12.32 -15.39 -21.15
CA ASP A 176 -11.84 -16.77 -20.99
C ASP A 176 -12.24 -17.41 -19.64
N GLY A 177 -13.50 -17.18 -19.24
CA GLY A 177 -14.06 -17.70 -17.97
C GLY A 177 -13.53 -17.02 -16.70
N LYS A 178 -12.79 -15.91 -16.81
CA LYS A 178 -12.27 -15.13 -15.68
C LYS A 178 -12.79 -13.70 -15.72
N GLU A 179 -13.14 -13.15 -14.56
CA GLU A 179 -13.47 -11.73 -14.46
C GLU A 179 -12.23 -10.85 -14.70
N ARG A 180 -12.49 -9.71 -15.34
CA ARG A 180 -11.56 -8.63 -15.62
C ARG A 180 -12.23 -7.30 -15.31
N TRP A 181 -11.55 -6.46 -14.54
CA TRP A 181 -12.04 -5.11 -14.22
C TRP A 181 -11.45 -4.06 -15.16
N SER A 182 -11.93 -2.82 -15.08
CA SER A 182 -11.55 -1.75 -16.01
C SER A 182 -10.03 -1.54 -16.11
N ASN A 183 -9.31 -1.73 -15.00
CA ASN A 183 -7.86 -1.53 -14.93
C ASN A 183 -7.03 -2.69 -15.52
N GLN A 184 -7.67 -3.76 -16.01
CA GLN A 184 -7.02 -4.93 -16.58
C GLN A 184 -7.26 -5.06 -18.09
N THR A 185 -6.25 -5.49 -18.83
CA THR A 185 -6.39 -6.04 -20.19
C THR A 185 -7.11 -7.38 -20.13
N ASP A 186 -7.46 -7.93 -21.29
CA ASP A 186 -8.11 -9.24 -21.39
C ASP A 186 -7.18 -10.36 -20.91
N SER A 187 -5.86 -10.21 -21.14
CA SER A 187 -4.81 -11.05 -20.56
C SER A 187 -4.62 -10.89 -19.05
N GLY A 188 -5.33 -9.96 -18.40
CA GLY A 188 -5.25 -9.70 -16.96
C GLY A 188 -4.11 -8.78 -16.51
N GLN A 189 -3.28 -8.30 -17.45
CA GLN A 189 -2.25 -7.31 -17.16
C GLN A 189 -2.88 -5.96 -16.85
N ASN A 190 -2.18 -5.12 -16.10
CA ASN A 190 -2.65 -3.76 -15.84
C ASN A 190 -2.60 -2.89 -17.11
N ARG A 191 -3.66 -2.10 -17.38
CA ARG A 191 -3.77 -1.26 -18.59
C ARG A 191 -2.85 -0.03 -18.61
N PHE A 192 -2.32 0.40 -17.48
CA PHE A 192 -1.42 1.57 -17.47
C PHE A 192 -0.13 1.24 -18.22
N SER A 193 0.08 1.96 -19.31
CA SER A 193 1.34 1.92 -20.08
C SER A 193 2.49 2.49 -19.25
N PRO A 194 3.75 2.09 -19.53
CA PRO A 194 4.93 2.69 -18.89
C PRO A 194 4.96 4.22 -19.07
N SER A 195 5.01 4.96 -17.96
CA SER A 195 5.20 6.42 -17.92
C SER A 195 6.01 6.78 -16.66
N ALA A 196 6.49 8.04 -16.59
CA ALA A 196 7.20 8.54 -15.41
C ALA A 196 6.30 8.55 -14.15
N ASP A 197 5.01 8.83 -14.32
CA ASP A 197 4.05 8.98 -13.23
C ASP A 197 3.20 7.72 -12.97
N ARG A 198 3.39 6.66 -13.75
CA ARG A 198 2.65 5.40 -13.62
C ARG A 198 2.65 4.83 -12.19
N TRP A 199 3.78 4.95 -11.49
CA TRP A 199 3.89 4.43 -10.13
C TRP A 199 3.00 5.20 -9.16
N LEU A 200 2.86 6.52 -9.37
CA LEU A 200 2.04 7.41 -8.58
C LEU A 200 0.55 7.18 -8.89
N GLU A 201 0.18 7.08 -10.18
CA GLU A 201 -1.20 6.77 -10.60
C GLU A 201 -1.67 5.45 -10.01
N ARG A 202 -0.78 4.44 -9.99
CA ARG A 202 -1.09 3.12 -9.44
C ARG A 202 -1.05 3.06 -7.91
N SER A 203 -0.51 4.06 -7.23
CA SER A 203 -0.52 4.15 -5.76
C SER A 203 -1.72 4.92 -5.21
N VAL A 204 -2.55 5.52 -6.07
CA VAL A 204 -3.80 6.17 -5.64
C VAL A 204 -4.71 5.15 -4.95
N THR A 205 -5.18 5.48 -3.74
CA THR A 205 -6.14 4.66 -3.00
C THR A 205 -7.50 4.71 -3.68
N TYR A 206 -8.16 3.56 -3.78
CA TYR A 206 -9.49 3.47 -4.37
C TYR A 206 -10.56 4.04 -3.41
N PRO A 207 -11.54 4.83 -3.89
CA PRO A 207 -12.54 5.48 -3.03
C PRO A 207 -13.35 4.52 -2.14
N GLY A 208 -13.71 3.34 -2.65
CA GLY A 208 -14.40 2.29 -1.88
C GLY A 208 -13.58 1.77 -0.72
N ILE A 209 -12.31 1.45 -0.96
CA ILE A 209 -11.37 1.05 0.10
C ILE A 209 -11.16 2.20 1.10
N ALA A 210 -10.98 3.42 0.61
CA ALA A 210 -10.81 4.60 1.47
C ALA A 210 -12.04 4.85 2.36
N ARG A 211 -13.26 4.62 1.86
CA ARG A 211 -14.49 4.66 2.67
C ARG A 211 -14.51 3.52 3.71
N ALA A 212 -14.04 2.33 3.35
CA ALA A 212 -14.01 1.19 4.26
C ALA A 212 -13.08 1.42 5.45
N PHE A 213 -11.97 2.14 5.27
CA PHE A 213 -11.08 2.52 6.37
C PHE A 213 -11.76 3.34 7.47
N ALA A 214 -12.88 4.01 7.20
CA ALA A 214 -13.65 4.70 8.24
C ALA A 214 -14.20 3.75 9.32
N GLN A 215 -14.38 2.45 9.00
CA GLN A 215 -14.81 1.44 9.98
C GLN A 215 -13.85 1.31 11.17
N TRP A 216 -12.56 1.58 10.95
CA TRP A 216 -11.57 1.58 12.03
C TRP A 216 -11.71 2.79 12.95
N GLY A 217 -12.23 3.90 12.44
CA GLY A 217 -12.57 5.05 13.27
C GLY A 217 -13.72 4.72 14.22
N ASP A 218 -14.78 4.08 13.73
CA ASP A 218 -15.92 3.67 14.55
C ASP A 218 -15.47 2.69 15.65
N TYR A 219 -14.55 1.79 15.33
CA TYR A 219 -13.96 0.85 16.29
C TYR A 219 -13.11 1.55 17.36
N ALA A 220 -12.19 2.44 16.96
CA ALA A 220 -11.31 3.13 17.91
C ALA A 220 -12.12 4.01 18.88
N ALA A 221 -13.15 4.71 18.40
CA ALA A 221 -14.07 5.46 19.25
C ALA A 221 -14.81 4.56 20.26
N ALA A 222 -15.21 3.35 19.85
CA ALA A 222 -15.84 2.39 20.74
C ALA A 222 -14.88 1.84 21.82
N GLN A 223 -13.58 1.72 21.52
CA GLN A 223 -12.58 1.32 22.52
C GLN A 223 -12.31 2.43 23.55
N GLU A 224 -12.30 3.71 23.14
CA GLU A 224 -12.15 4.84 24.07
C GLU A 224 -13.31 4.95 25.07
N ILE A 225 -14.54 4.67 24.65
CA ILE A 225 -15.73 4.67 25.55
C ILE A 225 -15.66 3.52 26.57
N ALA A 226 -14.99 2.43 26.23
CA ALA A 226 -14.91 1.24 27.06
C ALA A 226 -13.74 1.25 28.07
N ALA A 227 -12.81 2.20 27.95
CA ALA A 227 -11.62 2.36 28.80
C ALA A 227 -11.86 3.37 29.93
#